data_AF-A0AAN6C988-F1
#
_entry.id   AF-A0AAN6C988-F1
#
_cell.length_a   1.000
_cell.length_b   1.000
_cell.length_c   1.000
_cell.angle_alpha   90.00
_cell.angle_beta   90.00
_cell.angle_gamma   90.00
#
_symmetry.space_group_name_H-M   'P 1'
#
loop_
_entity.id
_entity.type
_entity.pdbx_description
1 polymer ?
#
loop_
_entity_poly.entity_id
_entity_poly.type
_entity_poly.pdbx_seq_one_letter_code
_entity_poly.pdbx_strand_id
1 'polypeptide(L)'
;MADIVNPGLFVWVFYLGAHIAADVMCGVSSVGFPATKPQPLNITNKVAAIVLMGDPSTTKGQAFHVGSSKGDGIFSRQKPNGCRYVSGKTMSFCDAGDPFCEAGGHDLSTHMRYVSAYGQTATDFAVSMFHLA
;
A
#
# COMPACT_ATOMS: atom_id res chain seq x y z
N MET A 1 -12.74 -26.35 -18.11
CA MET A 1 -13.00 -26.04 -16.70
C MET A 1 -11.73 -25.38 -16.19
N ALA A 2 -11.77 -24.11 -15.85
CA ALA A 2 -10.63 -23.44 -15.23
C ALA A 2 -10.67 -23.77 -13.75
N ASP A 3 -9.71 -24.56 -13.29
CA ASP A 3 -9.57 -24.94 -11.90
C ASP A 3 -9.13 -23.71 -11.09
N ILE A 4 -10.06 -23.09 -10.37
CA ILE A 4 -9.78 -22.06 -9.35
C ILE A 4 -9.23 -22.79 -8.12
N VAL A 5 -7.94 -23.12 -8.09
CA VAL A 5 -7.30 -23.85 -6.97
C VAL A 5 -6.53 -22.95 -6.00
N ASN A 6 -6.63 -21.63 -6.10
CA ASN A 6 -6.03 -20.74 -5.11
C ASN A 6 -6.90 -19.50 -4.90
N PRO A 7 -7.57 -19.32 -3.74
CA PRO A 7 -8.30 -18.08 -3.47
C PRO A 7 -7.27 -16.98 -3.18
N GLY A 8 -6.78 -16.32 -4.23
CA GLY A 8 -5.95 -15.13 -4.10
C GLY A 8 -6.78 -14.02 -3.46
N LEU A 9 -6.52 -13.70 -2.19
CA LEU A 9 -7.16 -12.58 -1.51
C LEU A 9 -6.65 -11.28 -2.14
N PHE A 10 -7.59 -10.45 -2.56
CA PHE A 10 -7.32 -9.11 -3.08
C PHE A 10 -7.56 -8.07 -1.99
N VAL A 11 -6.56 -7.22 -1.73
CA VAL A 11 -6.67 -6.13 -0.74
C VAL A 11 -6.58 -4.80 -1.48
N TRP A 12 -7.75 -4.21 -1.73
CA TRP A 12 -7.90 -2.90 -2.36
C TRP A 12 -8.41 -1.92 -1.33
N VAL A 13 -7.57 -0.96 -0.91
CA VAL A 13 -7.95 -0.10 0.21
C VAL A 13 -7.51 1.35 -0.02
N PHE A 14 -8.46 2.24 0.25
CA PHE A 14 -8.35 3.67 0.02
C PHE A 14 -8.09 4.45 1.30
N TYR A 15 -7.34 5.54 1.19
CA TYR A 15 -7.26 6.59 2.21
C TYR A 15 -6.84 6.05 3.59
N LEU A 16 -7.60 6.30 4.65
CA LEU A 16 -7.30 5.75 5.97
C LEU A 16 -7.28 4.21 5.96
N GLY A 17 -8.03 3.58 5.08
CA GLY A 17 -7.96 2.14 4.90
C GLY A 17 -6.62 1.70 4.28
N ALA A 18 -5.94 2.54 3.49
CA ALA A 18 -4.58 2.26 3.03
C ALA A 18 -3.59 2.19 4.21
N HIS A 19 -3.72 3.10 5.19
CA HIS A 19 -2.95 3.05 6.45
C HIS A 19 -3.17 1.71 7.16
N ILE A 20 -4.43 1.34 7.41
CA ILE A 20 -4.79 0.12 8.14
C ILE A 20 -4.33 -1.12 7.37
N ALA A 21 -4.50 -1.16 6.05
CA ALA A 21 -4.04 -2.27 5.23
C ALA A 21 -2.52 -2.43 5.30
N ALA A 22 -1.79 -1.32 5.17
CA ALA A 22 -0.34 -1.32 5.33
C ALA A 22 0.08 -1.76 6.74
N ASP A 23 -0.63 -1.34 7.79
CA ASP A 23 -0.35 -1.73 9.17
C ASP A 23 -0.63 -3.21 9.44
N VAL A 24 -1.72 -3.75 8.90
CA VAL A 24 -2.02 -5.18 8.99
C VAL A 24 -0.93 -5.99 8.32
N MET A 25 -0.53 -5.61 7.10
CA MET A 25 0.42 -6.37 6.30
C MET A 25 1.87 -6.21 6.75
N CYS A 26 2.29 -4.99 7.08
CA CYS A 26 3.67 -4.63 7.40
C CYS A 26 3.94 -4.44 8.90
N GLY A 27 2.92 -4.48 9.74
CA GLY A 27 3.01 -4.11 11.15
C GLY A 27 2.97 -2.60 11.37
N VAL A 28 2.47 -2.23 12.55
CA VAL A 28 2.44 -0.84 13.02
C VAL A 28 3.78 -0.49 13.63
N SER A 29 4.38 0.61 13.16
CA SER A 29 5.58 1.19 13.76
C SER A 29 5.62 2.71 13.69
N SER A 30 4.50 3.34 13.34
CA SER A 30 4.31 4.79 13.33
C SER A 30 4.20 5.35 14.75
N VAL A 31 4.60 6.61 14.94
CA VAL A 31 4.52 7.27 16.24
C VAL A 31 3.06 7.51 16.63
N GLY A 32 2.70 7.25 17.88
CA GLY A 32 1.34 7.45 18.38
C GLY A 32 0.39 6.26 18.22
N PHE A 33 0.84 5.16 17.59
CA PHE A 33 0.06 3.94 17.43
C PHE A 33 0.70 2.76 18.18
N PRO A 34 -0.10 1.87 18.81
CA PRO A 34 0.43 0.66 19.43
C PRO A 34 1.12 -0.24 18.40
N ALA A 35 2.37 -0.61 18.67
CA ALA A 35 3.16 -1.42 17.74
C ALA A 35 2.56 -2.83 17.55
N THR A 36 2.58 -3.32 16.31
CA THR A 36 2.13 -4.67 15.96
C THR A 36 3.18 -5.36 15.09
N LYS A 37 3.10 -6.69 15.01
CA LYS A 37 3.94 -7.47 14.10
C LYS A 37 3.30 -7.50 12.69
N PRO A 38 4.12 -7.56 11.62
CA PRO A 38 3.62 -7.85 10.27
C PRO A 38 2.87 -9.18 10.21
N GLN A 39 2.00 -9.34 9.21
CA GLN A 39 1.39 -10.64 8.95
C GLN A 39 2.45 -11.73 8.71
N PRO A 40 2.24 -12.95 9.23
CA PRO A 40 3.13 -14.08 8.96
C PRO A 40 3.02 -14.57 7.51
N LEU A 41 4.05 -15.27 7.04
CA LEU A 41 4.17 -15.75 5.67
C LEU A 41 2.99 -16.59 5.18
N ASN A 42 2.42 -17.43 6.05
CA ASN A 42 1.27 -18.27 5.71
C ASN A 42 -0.01 -17.45 5.39
N ILE A 43 -0.07 -16.19 5.81
CA ILE A 43 -1.14 -15.23 5.47
C ILE A 43 -0.73 -14.43 4.23
N THR A 44 0.48 -13.87 4.20
CA THR A 44 0.93 -13.03 3.06
C THR A 44 1.07 -13.82 1.75
N ASN A 45 1.29 -15.13 1.82
CA ASN A 45 1.31 -16.01 0.64
C ASN A 45 -0.08 -16.15 -0.01
N LYS A 46 -1.17 -15.92 0.75
CA LYS A 46 -2.54 -15.99 0.22
C LYS A 46 -3.01 -14.66 -0.39
N VAL A 47 -2.24 -13.59 -0.20
CA VAL A 47 -2.54 -12.29 -0.77
C VAL A 47 -1.96 -12.23 -2.17
N ALA A 48 -2.79 -11.96 -3.18
CA ALA A 48 -2.33 -11.85 -4.56
C ALA A 48 -1.69 -10.49 -4.80
N ALA A 49 -2.39 -9.41 -4.44
CA ALA A 49 -1.94 -8.03 -4.60
C ALA A 49 -2.47 -7.13 -3.48
N ILE A 50 -1.71 -6.08 -3.21
CA ILE A 50 -2.06 -4.98 -2.29
C ILE A 50 -1.95 -3.69 -3.08
N VAL A 51 -3.03 -2.93 -3.12
CA VAL A 51 -3.03 -1.58 -3.68
C VAL A 51 -3.40 -0.60 -2.60
N LEU A 52 -2.52 0.39 -2.41
CA LEU A 52 -2.66 1.47 -1.44
C LEU A 52 -2.69 2.79 -2.21
N MET A 53 -3.59 3.70 -1.85
CA MET A 53 -3.67 5.03 -2.45
C MET A 53 -3.74 6.08 -1.36
N GLY A 54 -2.79 7.02 -1.37
CA GLY A 54 -2.71 8.09 -0.37
C GLY A 54 -2.38 7.58 1.03
N ASP A 55 -1.55 6.54 1.15
CA ASP A 55 -1.19 5.92 2.43
C ASP A 55 -0.41 6.89 3.35
N PRO A 56 -1.00 7.34 4.48
CA PRO A 56 -0.33 8.20 5.44
C PRO A 56 0.91 7.56 6.09
N SER A 57 1.01 6.24 6.04
CA SER A 57 2.09 5.47 6.66
C SER A 57 3.25 5.12 5.73
N THR A 58 3.22 5.65 4.51
CA THR A 58 4.30 5.51 3.54
C THR A 58 5.62 6.02 4.11
N THR A 59 6.70 5.33 3.76
CA THR A 59 8.06 5.71 4.11
C THR A 59 8.85 5.91 2.83
N LYS A 60 9.59 7.01 2.74
CA LYS A 60 10.44 7.34 1.60
C LYS A 60 11.36 6.17 1.24
N GLY A 61 11.46 5.89 -0.06
CA GLY A 61 12.36 4.87 -0.60
C GLY A 61 11.81 3.44 -0.57
N GLN A 62 10.54 3.24 -0.20
CA GLN A 62 9.87 1.96 -0.37
C GLN A 62 9.86 1.53 -1.85
N ALA A 63 10.28 0.29 -2.12
CA ALA A 63 10.41 -0.23 -3.48
C ALA A 63 9.08 -0.37 -4.24
N PHE A 64 7.96 -0.38 -3.52
CA PHE A 64 6.60 -0.48 -4.06
C PHE A 64 5.90 0.88 -4.22
N HIS A 65 6.63 1.98 -4.00
CA HIS A 65 6.09 3.32 -4.20
C HIS A 65 5.87 3.61 -5.69
N VAL A 66 4.71 4.18 -6.02
CA VAL A 66 4.36 4.67 -7.35
C VAL A 66 3.86 6.11 -7.22
N GLY A 67 4.35 7.00 -8.09
CA GLY A 67 3.94 8.40 -8.11
C GLY A 67 5.12 9.36 -7.98
N SER A 68 4.79 10.64 -7.83
CA SER A 68 5.77 11.72 -7.86
C SER A 68 6.35 12.11 -6.50
N SER A 69 5.72 11.70 -5.39
CA SER A 69 6.16 12.04 -4.03
C SER A 69 7.59 11.55 -3.77
N LYS A 70 8.33 12.33 -2.97
CA LYS A 70 9.69 11.99 -2.52
C LYS A 70 9.83 12.08 -1.00
N GLY A 71 8.73 12.40 -0.30
CA GLY A 71 8.67 12.52 1.14
C GLY A 71 8.18 11.25 1.85
N ASP A 72 8.05 11.40 3.16
CA ASP A 72 7.40 10.44 4.06
C ASP A 72 5.95 10.86 4.29
N GLY A 73 5.06 9.92 4.63
CA GLY A 73 3.70 10.28 5.05
C GLY A 73 3.63 10.83 6.48
N ILE A 74 2.49 11.42 6.84
CA ILE A 74 2.28 12.03 8.17
C ILE A 74 2.34 11.02 9.34
N PHE A 75 2.21 9.72 9.05
CA PHE A 75 2.33 8.62 9.99
C PHE A 75 3.37 7.58 9.53
N SER A 76 4.50 8.04 8.99
CA SER A 76 5.52 7.16 8.43
C SER A 76 6.01 6.08 9.40
N ARG A 77 6.22 4.87 8.86
CA ARG A 77 6.73 3.74 9.65
C ARG A 77 8.18 3.94 10.04
N GLN A 78 8.47 3.71 11.33
CA GLN A 78 9.84 3.67 11.84
C GLN A 78 10.55 2.33 11.53
N LYS A 79 9.79 1.29 11.16
CA LYS A 79 10.32 -0.04 10.80
C LYS A 79 9.80 -0.50 9.42
N PRO A 80 10.17 0.16 8.31
CA PRO A 80 9.64 -0.15 6.97
C PRO A 80 9.97 -1.57 6.48
N ASN A 81 11.02 -2.19 7.02
CA ASN A 81 11.41 -3.58 6.70
C ASN A 81 10.33 -4.63 7.06
N GLY A 82 9.32 -4.26 7.86
CA GLY A 82 8.15 -5.12 8.09
C GLY A 82 7.40 -5.47 6.81
N CYS A 83 7.46 -4.63 5.77
CA CYS A 83 6.82 -4.86 4.48
C CYS A 83 7.56 -5.85 3.56
N ARG A 84 8.72 -6.40 3.95
CA ARG A 84 9.58 -7.15 3.02
C ARG A 84 8.89 -8.31 2.31
N TYR A 85 7.92 -8.96 2.96
CA TYR A 85 7.21 -10.13 2.42
C TYR A 85 6.06 -9.77 1.48
N VAL A 86 5.66 -8.51 1.45
CA VAL A 86 4.60 -8.01 0.59
C VAL A 86 5.11 -7.05 -0.49
N SER A 87 6.35 -6.57 -0.39
CA SER A 87 6.92 -5.58 -1.30
C SER A 87 6.80 -5.94 -2.79
N GLY A 88 6.94 -7.22 -3.16
CA GLY A 88 6.83 -7.67 -4.55
C GLY A 88 5.40 -7.80 -5.07
N LYS A 89 4.40 -7.59 -4.22
CA LYS A 89 2.97 -7.70 -4.52
C LYS A 89 2.18 -6.47 -4.05
N THR A 90 2.88 -5.36 -3.81
CA THR A 90 2.27 -4.09 -3.40
C THR A 90 2.52 -3.03 -4.46
N MET A 91 1.53 -2.19 -4.71
CA MET A 91 1.70 -0.85 -5.28
C MET A 91 1.10 0.17 -4.30
N SER A 92 1.90 1.15 -3.88
CA SER A 92 1.46 2.26 -3.03
C SER A 92 1.58 3.57 -3.77
N PHE A 93 0.43 4.15 -4.15
CA PHE A 93 0.34 5.38 -4.92
C PHE A 93 0.40 6.59 -4.00
N CYS A 94 1.37 7.47 -4.24
CA CYS A 94 1.50 8.75 -3.57
C CYS A 94 2.14 9.79 -4.50
N ASP A 95 1.44 10.88 -4.74
CA ASP A 95 1.91 12.00 -5.56
C ASP A 95 2.37 13.17 -4.68
N ALA A 96 3.31 13.95 -5.20
CA ALA A 96 3.82 15.12 -4.52
C ALA A 96 2.69 16.13 -4.26
N GLY A 97 2.73 16.75 -3.08
CA GLY A 97 1.71 17.70 -2.64
C GLY A 97 0.51 17.06 -1.91
N ASP A 98 0.35 15.74 -1.92
CA ASP A 98 -0.67 15.06 -1.10
C ASP A 98 -0.41 15.31 0.40
N PRO A 99 -1.36 15.93 1.13
CA PRO A 99 -1.13 16.34 2.52
C PRO A 99 -1.01 15.18 3.53
N PHE A 100 -1.33 13.94 3.13
CA PHE A 100 -1.34 12.78 4.02
C PHE A 100 -0.18 11.84 3.74
N CYS A 101 0.01 11.44 2.48
CA CYS A 101 1.10 10.53 2.11
C CYS A 101 2.42 11.28 1.86
N GLU A 102 2.41 12.61 1.81
CA GLU A 102 3.60 13.44 1.84
C GLU A 102 3.48 14.52 2.92
N ALA A 103 4.21 14.37 4.02
CA ALA A 103 4.23 15.32 5.11
C ALA A 103 4.72 16.69 4.61
N GLY A 104 3.91 17.73 4.86
CA GLY A 104 4.12 19.07 4.32
C GLY A 104 3.42 19.32 2.98
N GLY A 105 2.73 18.33 2.41
CA GLY A 105 1.81 18.52 1.29
C GLY A 105 0.58 19.33 1.70
N HIS A 106 -0.06 19.99 0.73
CA HIS A 106 -1.22 20.87 0.94
C HIS A 106 -2.30 20.75 -0.15
N ASP A 107 -2.11 19.88 -1.14
CA ASP A 107 -3.01 19.69 -2.27
C ASP A 107 -3.98 18.51 -2.02
N LEU A 108 -5.14 18.84 -1.44
CA LEU A 108 -6.20 17.87 -1.22
C LEU A 108 -6.76 17.30 -2.54
N SER A 109 -6.67 18.03 -3.66
CA SER A 109 -7.14 17.53 -4.94
C SER A 109 -6.29 16.37 -5.45
N THR A 110 -4.98 16.40 -5.18
CA THR A 110 -4.08 15.28 -5.46
C THR A 110 -4.42 14.05 -4.64
N HIS A 111 -4.77 14.23 -3.36
CA HIS A 111 -5.24 13.11 -2.54
C HIS A 111 -6.52 12.47 -3.12
N MET A 112 -7.47 13.31 -3.56
CA MET A 112 -8.79 12.82 -4.00
C MET A 112 -8.80 12.15 -5.39
N ARG A 113 -7.73 12.29 -6.18
CA ARG A 113 -7.71 11.89 -7.60
C ARG A 113 -7.01 10.56 -7.90
N TYR A 114 -6.53 9.79 -6.91
CA TYR A 114 -5.78 8.56 -7.20
C TYR A 114 -6.56 7.52 -8.00
N VAL A 115 -7.88 7.41 -7.79
CA VAL A 115 -8.72 6.49 -8.59
C VAL A 115 -8.72 6.89 -10.05
N SER A 116 -8.94 8.18 -10.35
CA SER A 116 -8.96 8.64 -11.74
C SER A 116 -7.57 8.65 -12.37
N ALA A 117 -6.51 8.90 -11.59
CA ALA A 117 -5.14 8.93 -12.08
C ALA A 117 -4.53 7.53 -12.29
N TYR A 118 -4.82 6.57 -11.40
CA TYR A 118 -4.12 5.29 -11.33
C TYR A 118 -5.04 4.07 -11.29
N GLY A 119 -6.37 4.24 -11.37
CA GLY A 119 -7.33 3.14 -11.29
C GLY A 119 -7.03 2.02 -12.28
N GLN A 120 -6.78 2.35 -13.55
CA GLN A 120 -6.45 1.35 -14.57
C GLN A 120 -5.11 0.64 -14.25
N THR A 121 -4.06 1.39 -13.92
CA THR A 121 -2.75 0.83 -13.55
C THR A 121 -2.88 -0.12 -12.35
N ALA A 122 -3.65 0.27 -11.34
CA ALA A 122 -3.93 -0.55 -10.17
C ALA A 122 -4.68 -1.84 -10.52
N THR A 123 -5.68 -1.76 -11.42
CA THR A 123 -6.43 -2.92 -11.91
C THR A 123 -5.54 -3.86 -12.72
N ASP A 124 -4.73 -3.34 -13.63
CA ASP A 124 -3.84 -4.16 -14.46
C ASP A 124 -2.79 -4.87 -13.59
N PHE A 125 -2.21 -4.14 -12.63
CA PHE A 125 -1.32 -4.73 -11.63
C PHE A 125 -2.00 -5.85 -10.85
N ALA A 126 -3.19 -5.60 -10.30
CA ALA A 126 -3.96 -6.58 -9.56
C ALA A 126 -4.23 -7.86 -10.34
N VAL A 127 -4.69 -7.73 -11.60
CA VAL A 127 -4.98 -8.86 -12.48
C VAL A 127 -3.70 -9.62 -12.82
N SER A 128 -2.60 -8.92 -13.08
CA SER A 128 -1.31 -9.56 -13.37
C SER A 128 -0.81 -10.40 -12.20
N MET A 129 -0.91 -9.86 -10.97
CA MET A 129 -0.52 -10.58 -9.76
C MET A 129 -1.43 -11.77 -9.46
N PHE A 130 -2.72 -11.67 -9.77
CA PHE A 130 -3.66 -12.78 -9.63
C PHE A 130 -3.30 -13.95 -10.54
N HIS A 131 -2.88 -13.69 -11.79
CA HIS A 131 -2.44 -14.76 -12.70
C HIS A 131 -1.09 -15.39 -12.31
N LEU A 132 -0.32 -14.74 -11.42
CA LEU A 132 0.95 -15.25 -10.91
C LEU A 132 0.82 -15.99 -9.56
N ALA A 133 -0.35 -15.94 -8.92
CA ALA A 133 -0.63 -16.50 -7.59
C ALA A 133 -1.23 -17.91 -7.66
#